data_AF-A0A957MA35-F1
#
_entry.id   AF-A0A957MA35-F1
#
_cell.length_a   1.000
_cell.length_b   1.000
_cell.length_c   1.000
_cell.angle_alpha   90.00
_cell.angle_beta   90.00
_cell.angle_gamma   90.00
#
_symmetry.space_group_name_H-M   'P 1'
#
loop_
_entity.id
_entity.type
_entity.pdbx_description
1 polymer ?
#
loop_
_entity_poly.entity_id
_entity_poly.type
_entity_poly.pdbx_seq_one_letter_code
_entity_poly.pdbx_strand_id
1 'polypeptide(L)' 'ILGWKQVGLAAILEKNFGIVSDKRMQRTDWGKRPLTPQQITYAVMDTHYLLPLRDLLVDEL' A
#
# COMPACT_ATOMS: atom_id res chain seq x y z
N ILE A 1 20.50 2.31 -2.19
CA ILE A 1 19.13 2.00 -2.70
C ILE A 1 19.08 0.49 -2.90
N LEU A 2 18.10 -0.21 -2.30
CA LEU A 2 18.03 -1.68 -2.16
C LEU A 2 17.92 -2.49 -3.48
N GLY A 3 18.15 -1.89 -4.66
CA GLY A 3 18.12 -2.60 -5.96
C GLY A 3 16.73 -2.89 -6.54
N TRP A 4 15.67 -2.30 -6.00
CA TRP A 4 14.30 -2.59 -6.42
C TRP A 4 13.94 -1.84 -7.71
N LYS A 5 13.44 -2.57 -8.73
CA LYS A 5 13.04 -2.01 -10.02
C LYS A 5 11.85 -1.05 -9.94
N GLN A 6 11.00 -1.20 -8.92
CA GLN A 6 9.88 -0.31 -8.64
C GLN A 6 9.85 0.01 -7.14
N VAL A 7 9.73 1.30 -6.81
CA VAL A 7 9.82 1.83 -5.43
C VAL A 7 8.47 2.24 -4.84
N GLY A 8 7.36 2.03 -5.56
CA GLY A 8 6.03 2.41 -5.08
C GLY A 8 5.44 1.35 -4.16
N LEU A 9 4.86 1.76 -3.02
CA LEU A 9 4.28 0.85 -2.01
C LEU A 9 3.35 -0.21 -2.63
N ALA A 10 2.50 0.16 -3.59
CA ALA A 10 1.63 -0.80 -4.28
C ALA A 10 2.41 -1.96 -4.94
N ALA A 11 3.50 -1.67 -5.64
CA ALA A 11 4.32 -2.69 -6.30
C ALA A 11 5.08 -3.55 -5.28
N ILE A 12 5.49 -2.94 -4.17
CA ILE A 12 6.14 -3.62 -3.05
C ILE A 12 5.18 -4.60 -2.37
N LEU A 13 3.96 -4.16 -2.09
CA LEU A 13 2.93 -4.98 -1.47
C LEU A 13 2.43 -6.10 -2.40
N GLU A 14 2.31 -5.81 -3.70
CA GLU A 14 1.98 -6.83 -4.70
C GLU A 14 3.06 -7.90 -4.78
N LYS A 15 4.34 -7.51 -4.83
CA LYS A 15 5.47 -8.45 -4.91
C LYS A 15 5.61 -9.33 -3.66
N ASN A 16 5.47 -8.76 -2.46
CA ASN A 16 5.78 -9.47 -1.21
C ASN A 16 4.55 -10.13 -0.56
N PHE A 17 3.35 -9.61 -0.81
CA PHE A 17 2.11 -10.08 -0.16
C PHE A 17 1.00 -10.45 -1.15
N GLY A 18 1.20 -10.28 -2.46
CA GLY A 18 0.15 -10.53 -3.48
C GLY A 18 -1.01 -9.53 -3.43
N ILE A 19 -0.83 -8.39 -2.74
CA ILE A 19 -1.88 -7.40 -2.52
C ILE A 19 -1.92 -6.41 -3.68
N VAL A 20 -3.04 -6.40 -4.41
CA VAL A 20 -3.28 -5.45 -5.50
C VAL A 20 -3.95 -4.20 -4.97
N SER A 21 -3.26 -3.06 -5.06
CA SER A 21 -3.80 -1.76 -4.68
C SER A 21 -4.59 -1.13 -5.83
N ASP A 22 -5.84 -0.74 -5.59
CA ASP A 22 -6.66 -0.04 -6.59
C ASP A 22 -6.21 1.42 -6.72
N LYS A 23 -5.37 1.68 -7.72
CA LYS A 23 -4.81 3.01 -8.01
C LYS A 23 -5.87 4.10 -8.23
N ARG A 24 -7.14 3.75 -8.50
CA ARG A 24 -8.22 4.73 -8.66
C ARG A 24 -8.50 5.51 -7.36
N MET A 25 -8.27 4.89 -6.21
CA MET A 25 -8.49 5.53 -4.91
C MET A 25 -7.36 6.52 -4.53
N GLN A 26 -6.21 6.50 -5.23
CA GLN A 26 -5.15 7.51 -5.00
C GLN A 26 -5.57 8.92 -5.40
N ARG A 27 -6.50 9.04 -6.37
CA ARG A 27 -6.93 10.32 -6.95
C ARG A 27 -8.40 10.65 -6.65
N THR A 28 -9.02 9.91 -5.73
CA THR A 28 -10.40 10.18 -5.31
C THR A 28 -10.47 11.45 -4.46
N ASP A 29 -11.64 12.06 -4.38
CA ASP A 29 -11.88 13.20 -3.49
C ASP A 29 -11.97 12.74 -2.03
N TRP A 30 -10.86 12.90 -1.30
CA TRP A 30 -10.74 12.61 0.12
C TRP A 30 -11.33 13.69 1.04
N GLY A 31 -11.78 14.82 0.49
CA GLY A 31 -12.48 15.88 1.24
C GLY A 31 -13.99 15.61 1.37
N LYS A 32 -14.57 14.87 0.42
CA LYS A 32 -16.00 14.51 0.43
C LYS A 32 -16.36 13.59 1.61
N ARG A 33 -17.55 13.80 2.19
CA ARG A 33 -18.09 12.99 3.29
C ARG A 33 -19.53 12.53 3.04
N PRO A 34 -19.94 11.37 3.58
CA PRO A 34 -19.10 10.37 4.28
C PRO A 34 -18.09 9.70 3.32
N LEU A 35 -17.03 9.12 3.85
CA LEU A 35 -16.10 8.33 3.03
C LEU A 35 -16.81 7.09 2.49
N THR A 36 -16.52 6.72 1.25
CA THR A 36 -17.05 5.48 0.68
C THR A 36 -16.38 4.27 1.34
N PRO A 37 -17.04 3.09 1.38
CA PRO A 37 -16.41 1.87 1.87
C PRO A 37 -15.09 1.55 1.16
N GLN A 38 -14.98 1.87 -0.14
CA GLN A 38 -13.77 1.66 -0.93
C GLN A 38 -12.61 2.57 -0.49
N GLN A 39 -12.90 3.84 -0.15
CA GLN A 39 -11.91 4.77 0.40
C GLN A 39 -11.40 4.27 1.76
N ILE A 40 -12.30 3.81 2.62
CA ILE A 40 -11.93 3.28 3.94
C ILE A 40 -11.03 2.05 3.76
N THR A 41 -11.45 1.08 2.94
CA THR A 41 -10.65 -0.11 2.65
C THR A 41 -9.28 0.27 2.10
N TYR A 42 -9.21 1.16 1.11
CA TYR A 42 -7.94 1.61 0.53
C TYR A 42 -7.01 2.24 1.59
N ALA A 43 -7.54 3.14 2.44
CA ALA A 43 -6.76 3.79 3.47
C ALA A 43 -6.20 2.80 4.52
N VAL A 44 -6.98 1.79 4.89
CA VAL A 44 -6.51 0.72 5.79
C VAL A 44 -5.38 -0.08 5.12
N MET A 45 -5.55 -0.45 3.85
CA MET A 45 -4.58 -1.26 3.11
C MET A 45 -3.21 -0.58 2.97
N ASP A 46 -3.17 0.76 2.87
CA ASP A 46 -1.91 1.53 2.79
C ASP A 46 -1.06 1.44 4.07
N THR A 47 -1.63 1.05 5.20
CA THR A 47 -0.90 0.97 6.50
C THR A 47 -0.84 -0.42 7.10
N HIS A 48 -1.84 -1.26 6.82
CA HIS A 48 -2.00 -2.58 7.45
C HIS A 48 -0.78 -3.49 7.28
N TYR A 49 -0.11 -3.42 6.12
CA TYR A 49 1.03 -4.28 5.78
C TYR A 49 2.40 -3.65 6.02
N LEU A 50 2.47 -2.41 6.54
CA LEU A 50 3.77 -1.73 6.71
C LEU A 50 4.65 -2.37 7.78
N LEU A 51 4.05 -2.90 8.86
CA LEU A 51 4.80 -3.60 9.91
C LEU A 51 5.42 -4.91 9.41
N PRO A 52 4.66 -5.85 8.81
CA PRO A 52 5.27 -7.07 8.27
C PRO A 52 6.23 -6.77 7.11
N LEU A 53 5.97 -5.72 6.32
CA LEU A 53 6.91 -5.27 5.29
C LEU A 53 8.23 -4.80 5.90
N ARG A 54 8.19 -3.98 6.96
CA ARG A 54 9.39 -3.52 7.66
C ARG A 54 10.20 -4.72 8.15
N ASP A 55 9.56 -5.67 8.80
CA ASP A 55 10.26 -6.83 9.39
C ASP A 55 10.96 -7.65 8.30
N LEU A 56 10.27 -7.91 7.19
CA LEU A 56 10.85 -8.58 6.01
C LEU A 56 12.06 -7.81 5.46
N LEU A 57 11.96 -6.49 5.33
CA LEU A 57 13.06 -5.66 4.81
C LEU A 57 14.25 -5.57 5.77
N VAL A 58 14.01 -5.66 7.07
CA VAL A 58 15.08 -5.69 8.08
C VAL A 58 15.84 -7.01 8.02
N ASP A 59 15.16 -8.12 7.78
CA ASP A 59 15.81 -9.44 7.64
C ASP A 59 16.63 -9.58 6.35
N GLU A 60 16.36 -8.77 5.31
CA GLU A 60 17.10 -8.73 4.05
C GLU A 60 18.38 -7.85 4.08
N LEU A 61 18.65 -7.14 5.18
CA LEU A 61 19.83 -6.27 5.37
C LEU A 61 21.02 -7.01 5.97
#